data_AF-A0A2E3LYW2-F1
#
_entry.id   AF-A0A2E3LYW2-F1
#
_cell.length_a   1.000
_cell.length_b   1.000
_cell.length_c   1.000
_cell.angle_alpha   90.00
_cell.angle_beta   90.00
_cell.angle_gamma   90.00
#
_symmetry.space_group_name_H-M   'P 1'
#
loop_
_entity.id
_entity.type
_entity.pdbx_description
1 polymer ?
#
loop_
_entity_poly.entity_id
_entity_poly.type
_entity_poly.pdbx_seq_one_letter_code
_entity_poly.pdbx_strand_id
1 'polypeptide(L)'
;MFLMNILTTPYQVEVYRIRSKDFSPQVEVVASYIRHKEKYLLLHRAEGTAQEHTWGVPGGKVEEKESPRSAVMREVVEETGFQLNKNLLNQVGTLYIRYPHMDFVYHMFSQEVEDRPDIFLSNEHQDYCWLSMGEAFNLPLISGAKEAFHHFLALEVGTVLPRKSFYFVRHGETDVNANPHIKRVNYDLPLNQKGREQALSLRNLVQNLPFKKVICSPIQRAQETKNLALDTANLDCHDDERFSECCAEVWTNMVMLEEGSGYQVCNAVQKFLSRVLHGLASSLKEEDPVFIVAHGGIHWAICYHMNIENHPWKIGNCEIVHFEPHGESEWKARIVS
;
A
#
# COMPACT_ATOMS: atom_id res chain seq x y z
N MET A 1 -19.50 -34.87 -12.38
CA MET A 1 -19.13 -34.56 -13.77
C MET A 1 -19.61 -33.14 -14.15
N PHE A 2 -19.31 -32.13 -13.32
CA PHE A 2 -19.80 -30.74 -13.51
C PHE A 2 -18.79 -29.68 -13.05
N LEU A 3 -17.49 -30.01 -13.00
CA LEU A 3 -16.45 -29.16 -12.40
C LEU A 3 -15.18 -29.01 -13.26
N MET A 4 -15.22 -29.32 -14.56
CA MET A 4 -14.00 -29.34 -15.39
C MET A 4 -13.92 -28.32 -16.53
N ASN A 5 -14.87 -27.39 -16.69
CA ASN A 5 -14.93 -26.53 -17.90
C ASN A 5 -15.00 -25.01 -17.68
N ILE A 6 -14.40 -24.47 -16.62
CA ILE A 6 -14.32 -23.00 -16.45
C ILE A 6 -12.92 -22.59 -15.96
N LEU A 7 -11.84 -22.76 -16.74
CA LEU A 7 -10.49 -22.36 -16.27
C LEU A 7 -9.56 -21.92 -17.41
N THR A 8 -9.98 -21.02 -18.31
CA THR A 8 -9.09 -20.51 -19.38
C THR A 8 -8.92 -18.98 -19.42
N THR A 9 -9.48 -18.25 -18.46
CA THR A 9 -9.29 -16.79 -18.35
C THR A 9 -9.05 -16.38 -16.89
N PRO A 10 -8.11 -15.45 -16.61
CA PRO A 10 -7.94 -14.92 -15.26
C PRO A 10 -9.22 -14.22 -14.83
N TYR A 11 -9.77 -14.61 -13.67
CA TYR A 11 -10.96 -14.01 -13.10
C TYR A 11 -10.71 -12.54 -12.73
N GLN A 12 -11.75 -11.72 -12.84
CA GLN A 12 -11.83 -10.45 -12.09
C GLN A 12 -11.99 -10.80 -10.61
N VAL A 13 -11.10 -10.27 -9.77
CA VAL A 13 -11.03 -10.59 -8.34
C VAL A 13 -11.03 -9.31 -7.53
N GLU A 14 -11.71 -9.33 -6.39
CA GLU A 14 -11.71 -8.23 -5.43
C GLU A 14 -10.81 -8.61 -4.26
N VAL A 15 -9.92 -7.71 -3.86
CA VAL A 15 -8.93 -7.95 -2.81
C VAL A 15 -9.09 -6.91 -1.72
N TYR A 16 -9.44 -7.37 -0.53
CA TYR A 16 -9.65 -6.54 0.66
C TYR A 16 -8.55 -6.79 1.69
N ARG A 17 -8.14 -5.73 2.39
CA ARG A 17 -7.20 -5.82 3.52
C ARG A 17 -7.90 -6.08 4.85
N ILE A 18 -9.20 -5.84 4.90
CA ILE A 18 -10.05 -5.99 6.10
C ILE A 18 -11.22 -6.87 5.73
N ARG A 19 -11.59 -7.75 6.66
CA ARG A 19 -12.73 -8.64 6.49
C ARG A 19 -14.02 -7.83 6.51
N SER A 20 -14.72 -7.77 5.39
CA SER A 20 -16.06 -7.17 5.36
C SER A 20 -17.05 -8.04 6.14
N LYS A 21 -18.14 -7.44 6.63
CA LYS A 21 -19.15 -8.15 7.44
C LYS A 21 -19.89 -9.25 6.66
N ASP A 22 -19.99 -9.08 5.34
CA ASP A 22 -20.56 -10.03 4.39
C ASP A 22 -19.53 -11.06 3.86
N PHE A 23 -18.27 -11.02 4.33
CA PHE A 23 -17.22 -11.93 3.88
C PHE A 23 -17.32 -13.30 4.56
N SER A 24 -17.59 -14.33 3.76
CA SER A 24 -17.82 -15.71 4.21
C SER A 24 -16.84 -16.67 3.55
N PRO A 25 -15.62 -16.83 4.09
CA PRO A 25 -14.58 -17.61 3.46
C PRO A 25 -14.95 -19.09 3.39
N GLN A 26 -14.82 -19.69 2.20
CA GLN A 26 -14.95 -21.14 2.03
C GLN A 26 -13.59 -21.85 2.07
N VAL A 27 -12.50 -21.13 1.82
CA VAL A 27 -11.14 -21.68 1.74
C VAL A 27 -10.15 -20.72 2.39
N GLU A 28 -9.06 -21.27 2.94
CA GLU A 28 -7.89 -20.50 3.32
C GLU A 28 -6.70 -20.95 2.46
N VAL A 29 -5.89 -19.98 2.03
CA VAL A 29 -4.74 -20.16 1.15
C VAL A 29 -3.53 -19.52 1.81
N VAL A 30 -2.36 -20.14 1.64
CA VAL A 30 -1.09 -19.62 2.13
C VAL A 30 -0.16 -19.31 0.96
N ALA A 31 0.71 -18.34 1.16
CA ALA A 31 1.71 -17.94 0.17
C ALA A 31 3.05 -17.64 0.82
N SER A 32 4.13 -18.14 0.23
CA SER A 32 5.48 -18.01 0.73
C SER A 32 6.34 -17.12 -0.15
N TYR A 33 6.68 -15.96 0.37
CA TYR A 33 7.59 -15.02 -0.27
C TYR A 33 9.03 -15.31 0.21
N ILE A 34 9.70 -16.18 -0.54
CA ILE A 34 11.08 -16.58 -0.27
C ILE A 34 12.00 -15.61 -0.98
N ARG A 35 12.78 -14.85 -0.21
CA ARG A 35 13.61 -13.74 -0.73
C ARG A 35 15.10 -14.05 -0.59
N HIS A 36 15.85 -13.86 -1.67
CA HIS A 36 17.31 -13.81 -1.64
C HIS A 36 17.77 -12.47 -2.22
N LYS A 37 18.36 -11.61 -1.38
CA LYS A 37 18.64 -10.20 -1.71
C LYS A 37 17.35 -9.49 -2.13
N GLU A 38 17.31 -8.89 -3.32
CA GLU A 38 16.14 -8.16 -3.85
C GLU A 38 15.25 -9.01 -4.76
N LYS A 39 15.42 -10.35 -4.76
CA LYS A 39 14.73 -11.26 -5.68
C LYS A 39 13.92 -12.32 -4.93
N TYR A 40 12.76 -12.65 -5.48
CA TYR A 40 11.79 -13.60 -4.93
C TYR A 40 11.66 -14.82 -5.81
N LEU A 41 11.44 -15.98 -5.20
CA LEU A 41 11.13 -17.21 -5.92
C LEU A 41 9.70 -17.15 -6.47
N LEU A 42 9.57 -17.40 -7.77
CA LEU A 42 8.29 -17.59 -8.45
C LEU A 42 8.28 -18.94 -9.17
N LEU A 43 7.14 -19.60 -9.15
CA LEU A 43 6.89 -20.87 -9.82
C LEU A 43 5.97 -20.67 -11.02
N HIS A 44 6.27 -21.35 -12.12
CA HIS A 44 5.47 -21.35 -13.34
C HIS A 44 4.57 -22.57 -13.37
N ARG A 45 3.26 -22.35 -13.37
CA ARG A 45 2.27 -23.43 -13.28
C ARG A 45 2.22 -24.24 -14.58
N ALA A 46 2.25 -25.56 -14.44
CA ALA A 46 2.24 -26.51 -15.54
C ALA A 46 0.86 -26.59 -16.24
N GLU A 47 0.85 -27.10 -17.46
CA GLU A 47 -0.39 -27.42 -18.21
C GLU A 47 -1.24 -28.44 -17.43
N GLY A 48 -2.56 -28.26 -17.45
CA GLY A 48 -3.51 -29.09 -16.72
C GLY A 48 -3.70 -28.73 -15.25
N THR A 49 -2.99 -27.71 -14.75
CA THR A 49 -3.22 -27.14 -13.42
C THR A 49 -4.20 -25.97 -13.45
N ALA A 50 -4.80 -25.64 -12.30
CA ALA A 50 -5.63 -24.44 -12.21
C ALA A 50 -4.78 -23.19 -12.53
N GLN A 51 -5.26 -22.32 -13.43
CA GLN A 51 -4.51 -21.15 -13.92
C GLN A 51 -3.15 -21.53 -14.54
N GLU A 52 -3.12 -22.55 -15.39
CA GLU A 52 -1.95 -22.96 -16.16
C GLU A 52 -1.26 -21.80 -16.91
N HIS A 53 0.05 -21.93 -17.15
CA HIS A 53 0.88 -20.91 -17.81
C HIS A 53 0.99 -19.56 -17.09
N THR A 54 0.56 -19.50 -15.83
CA THR A 54 0.74 -18.32 -14.98
C THR A 54 1.83 -18.52 -13.92
N TRP A 55 2.29 -17.42 -13.34
CA TRP A 55 3.33 -17.36 -12.33
C TRP A 55 2.76 -16.96 -10.97
N GLY A 56 3.27 -17.56 -9.91
CA GLY A 56 2.92 -17.24 -8.53
C GLY A 56 4.07 -17.51 -7.58
N VAL A 57 3.94 -17.05 -6.34
CA VAL A 57 4.81 -17.51 -5.25
C VAL A 57 4.39 -18.92 -4.80
N PRO A 58 5.30 -19.74 -4.25
CA PRO A 58 4.93 -21.03 -3.69
C PRO A 58 3.81 -20.92 -2.66
N GLY A 59 2.89 -21.88 -2.64
CA GLY A 59 1.80 -21.92 -1.67
C GLY A 59 0.55 -22.63 -2.18
N GLY A 60 -0.34 -22.96 -1.25
CA GLY A 60 -1.53 -23.73 -1.56
C GLY A 60 -2.59 -23.61 -0.48
N LYS A 61 -3.50 -24.58 -0.45
CA LYS A 61 -4.67 -24.53 0.43
C LYS A 61 -4.28 -24.99 1.83
N VAL A 62 -4.86 -24.35 2.84
CA VAL A 62 -4.80 -24.86 4.22
C VAL A 62 -5.75 -26.06 4.32
N GLU A 63 -5.23 -27.19 4.80
CA GLU A 63 -6.02 -28.40 4.99
C GLU A 63 -6.88 -28.34 6.27
N GLU A 64 -7.84 -29.26 6.38
CA GLU A 64 -8.70 -29.35 7.56
C GLU A 64 -7.85 -29.64 8.81
N LYS A 65 -8.00 -28.78 9.84
CA LYS A 65 -7.24 -28.84 11.12
C LYS A 65 -5.75 -28.50 11.00
N GLU A 66 -5.30 -27.98 9.86
CA GLU A 66 -3.95 -27.47 9.68
C GLU A 66 -3.87 -25.98 10.06
N SER A 67 -2.75 -25.54 10.65
CA SER A 67 -2.50 -24.10 10.86
C SER A 67 -1.94 -23.47 9.60
N PRO A 68 -2.20 -22.17 9.30
CA PRO A 68 -1.60 -21.51 8.13
C PRO A 68 -0.07 -21.57 8.10
N ARG A 69 0.58 -21.53 9.28
CA ARG A 69 2.04 -21.67 9.38
C ARG A 69 2.50 -23.09 9.06
N SER A 70 1.75 -24.11 9.43
CA SER A 70 2.05 -25.51 9.05
C SER A 70 1.83 -25.72 7.55
N ALA A 71 0.72 -25.20 7.02
CA ALA A 71 0.38 -25.29 5.61
C ALA A 71 1.46 -24.69 4.72
N VAL A 72 1.92 -23.47 5.00
CA VAL A 72 2.93 -22.83 4.13
C VAL A 72 4.26 -23.60 4.13
N MET A 73 4.60 -24.24 5.24
CA MET A 73 5.79 -25.08 5.31
C MET A 73 5.65 -26.38 4.53
N ARG A 74 4.47 -27.02 4.57
CA ARG A 74 4.15 -28.22 3.80
C ARG A 74 4.17 -27.90 2.31
N GLU A 75 3.42 -26.89 1.89
CA GLU A 75 3.28 -26.48 0.48
C GLU A 75 4.63 -26.15 -0.16
N VAL A 76 5.50 -25.39 0.53
CA VAL A 76 6.83 -25.08 -0.01
C VAL A 76 7.67 -26.35 -0.20
N VAL A 77 7.62 -27.30 0.73
CA VAL A 77 8.34 -28.57 0.58
C VAL A 77 7.76 -29.38 -0.59
N GLU A 78 6.44 -29.45 -0.72
CA GLU A 78 5.76 -30.20 -1.78
C GLU A 78 6.06 -29.62 -3.17
N GLU A 79 6.02 -28.30 -3.33
CA GLU A 79 6.19 -27.63 -4.62
C GLU A 79 7.65 -27.44 -5.04
N THR A 80 8.58 -27.34 -4.07
CA THR A 80 9.96 -26.90 -4.35
C THR A 80 11.05 -27.78 -3.73
N GLY A 81 10.70 -28.71 -2.84
CA GLY A 81 11.66 -29.49 -2.04
C GLY A 81 12.40 -28.70 -0.96
N PHE A 82 12.22 -27.36 -0.89
CA PHE A 82 12.90 -26.50 0.06
C PHE A 82 12.24 -26.54 1.44
N GLN A 83 13.05 -26.58 2.50
CA GLN A 83 12.57 -26.55 3.89
C GLN A 83 12.70 -25.14 4.47
N LEU A 84 11.56 -24.51 4.75
CA LEU A 84 11.53 -23.25 5.50
C LEU A 84 12.06 -23.44 6.94
N ASN A 85 12.74 -22.43 7.45
CA ASN A 85 13.20 -22.39 8.83
C ASN A 85 12.09 -21.83 9.72
N LYS A 86 11.58 -22.67 10.63
CA LYS A 86 10.52 -22.31 11.58
C LYS A 86 10.80 -21.06 12.41
N ASN A 87 12.06 -20.74 12.69
CA ASN A 87 12.42 -19.59 13.53
C ASN A 87 12.58 -18.30 12.73
N LEU A 88 12.76 -18.39 11.41
CA LEU A 88 12.97 -17.25 10.51
C LEU A 88 11.72 -16.91 9.68
N LEU A 89 10.73 -17.80 9.67
CA LEU A 89 9.49 -17.62 8.94
C LEU A 89 8.60 -16.57 9.60
N ASN A 90 8.35 -15.47 8.91
CA ASN A 90 7.52 -14.37 9.39
C ASN A 90 6.12 -14.44 8.77
N GLN A 91 5.07 -14.22 9.58
CA GLN A 91 3.74 -13.94 9.04
C GLN A 91 3.67 -12.45 8.74
N VAL A 92 3.47 -12.10 7.47
CA VAL A 92 3.54 -10.72 6.98
C VAL A 92 2.18 -10.06 7.06
N GLY A 93 1.12 -10.75 6.62
CA GLY A 93 -0.23 -10.20 6.59
C GLY A 93 -1.26 -11.17 6.07
N THR A 94 -2.50 -10.69 6.00
CA THR A 94 -3.66 -11.46 5.53
C THR A 94 -4.50 -10.58 4.60
N LEU A 95 -4.91 -11.15 3.47
CA LEU A 95 -5.87 -10.56 2.54
C LEU A 95 -7.16 -11.38 2.52
N TYR A 96 -8.26 -10.71 2.17
CA TYR A 96 -9.58 -11.31 1.99
C TYR A 96 -9.93 -11.16 0.53
N ILE A 97 -9.94 -12.27 -0.21
CA ILE A 97 -10.06 -12.27 -1.66
C ILE A 97 -11.42 -12.83 -2.05
N ARG A 98 -12.15 -12.10 -2.88
CA ARG A 98 -13.47 -12.46 -3.40
C ARG A 98 -13.39 -12.71 -4.90
N TYR A 99 -13.70 -13.95 -5.26
CA TYR A 99 -13.94 -14.41 -6.62
C TYR A 99 -15.46 -14.42 -6.87
N PRO A 100 -15.91 -14.46 -8.14
CA PRO A 100 -17.35 -14.43 -8.46
C PRO A 100 -18.22 -15.48 -7.76
N HIS A 101 -17.62 -16.59 -7.28
CA HIS A 101 -18.33 -17.70 -6.67
C HIS A 101 -17.75 -18.14 -5.31
N MET A 102 -16.72 -17.47 -4.80
CA MET A 102 -16.09 -17.84 -3.53
C MET A 102 -15.28 -16.71 -2.91
N ASP A 103 -15.26 -16.69 -1.59
CA ASP A 103 -14.40 -15.89 -0.73
C ASP A 103 -13.29 -16.80 -0.16
N PHE A 104 -12.04 -16.35 -0.16
CA PHE A 104 -10.97 -17.04 0.55
C PHE A 104 -10.03 -16.10 1.28
N VAL A 105 -9.52 -16.58 2.41
CA VAL A 105 -8.50 -15.88 3.20
C VAL A 105 -7.13 -16.23 2.62
N TYR A 106 -6.29 -15.22 2.39
CA TYR A 106 -4.96 -15.37 1.83
C TYR A 106 -3.91 -14.93 2.84
N HIS A 107 -3.17 -15.88 3.40
CA HIS A 107 -2.15 -15.66 4.43
C HIS A 107 -0.76 -15.58 3.80
N MET A 108 -0.03 -14.52 4.16
CA MET A 108 1.25 -14.19 3.53
C MET A 108 2.37 -14.44 4.52
N PHE A 109 3.37 -15.21 4.11
CA PHE A 109 4.56 -15.48 4.91
C PHE A 109 5.82 -15.06 4.13
N SER A 110 6.85 -14.61 4.84
CA SER A 110 8.15 -14.32 4.23
C SER A 110 9.28 -15.02 4.97
N GLN A 111 10.32 -15.35 4.19
CA GLN A 111 11.59 -15.79 4.74
C GLN A 111 12.72 -15.31 3.83
N GLU A 112 13.69 -14.63 4.42
CA GLU A 112 14.95 -14.32 3.75
C GLU A 112 15.90 -15.51 3.83
N VAL A 113 16.56 -15.83 2.72
CA VAL A 113 17.56 -16.89 2.60
C VAL A 113 18.90 -16.31 2.19
N GLU A 114 19.95 -16.74 2.89
CA GLU A 114 21.32 -16.27 2.65
C GLU A 114 21.81 -16.68 1.27
N ASP A 115 21.55 -17.93 0.87
CA ASP A 115 21.82 -18.48 -0.45
C ASP A 115 20.53 -19.00 -1.09
N ARG A 116 20.50 -19.01 -2.43
CA ARG A 116 19.37 -19.61 -3.16
C ARG A 116 19.38 -21.12 -2.95
N PRO A 117 18.29 -21.72 -2.45
CA PRO A 117 18.18 -23.17 -2.34
C PRO A 117 18.09 -23.83 -3.72
N ASP A 118 18.51 -25.09 -3.77
CA ASP A 118 18.19 -25.97 -4.89
C ASP A 118 16.68 -26.24 -4.91
N ILE A 119 16.05 -25.98 -6.06
CA ILE A 119 14.60 -26.12 -6.24
C ILE A 119 14.31 -27.40 -7.04
N PHE A 120 13.48 -28.26 -6.46
CA PHE A 120 12.96 -29.47 -7.08
C PHE A 120 11.45 -29.33 -7.25
N LEU A 121 11.01 -29.08 -8.48
CA LEU A 121 9.61 -28.80 -8.78
C LEU A 121 8.74 -30.06 -8.69
N SER A 122 7.54 -29.89 -8.14
CA SER A 122 6.46 -30.86 -8.28
C SER A 122 5.89 -30.87 -9.71
N ASN A 123 5.05 -31.85 -10.02
CA ASN A 123 4.34 -31.93 -11.30
C ASN A 123 3.35 -30.76 -11.52
N GLU A 124 3.06 -29.95 -10.50
CA GLU A 124 2.22 -28.77 -10.64
C GLU A 124 2.93 -27.60 -11.31
N HIS A 125 4.26 -27.64 -11.39
CA HIS A 125 5.09 -26.55 -11.88
C HIS A 125 6.05 -27.04 -12.96
N GLN A 126 6.21 -26.23 -14.01
CA GLN A 126 7.07 -26.56 -15.15
C GLN A 126 8.37 -25.75 -15.17
N ASP A 127 8.45 -24.66 -14.42
CA ASP A 127 9.64 -23.82 -14.33
C ASP A 127 9.64 -22.98 -13.04
N TYR A 128 10.76 -22.36 -12.71
CA TYR A 128 10.88 -21.38 -11.64
C TYR A 128 11.87 -20.27 -11.99
N CYS A 129 11.71 -19.10 -11.37
CA CYS A 129 12.65 -18.00 -11.54
C CYS A 129 12.84 -17.19 -10.25
N TRP A 130 13.93 -16.43 -10.22
CA TRP A 130 14.23 -15.47 -9.16
C TRP A 130 14.22 -14.05 -9.74
N LEU A 131 13.18 -13.29 -9.41
CA LEU A 131 12.96 -11.95 -9.97
C LEU A 131 12.72 -10.93 -8.86
N SER A 132 13.12 -9.70 -9.12
CA SER A 132 12.60 -8.58 -8.33
C SER A 132 11.10 -8.44 -8.53
N MET A 133 10.38 -7.87 -7.56
CA MET A 133 8.93 -7.66 -7.75
C MET A 133 8.63 -6.79 -8.96
N GLY A 134 9.50 -5.81 -9.28
CA GLY A 134 9.38 -4.99 -10.48
C GLY A 134 9.43 -5.80 -11.79
N GLU A 135 10.30 -6.81 -11.87
CA GLU A 135 10.36 -7.75 -13.00
C GLU A 135 9.16 -8.71 -13.00
N ALA A 136 8.77 -9.22 -11.83
CA ALA A 136 7.65 -10.15 -11.66
C ALA A 136 6.32 -9.60 -12.16
N PHE A 137 6.07 -8.29 -12.01
CA PHE A 137 4.85 -7.65 -12.51
C PHE A 137 4.66 -7.71 -14.04
N ASN A 138 5.71 -8.03 -14.78
CA ASN A 138 5.66 -8.20 -16.24
C ASN A 138 5.34 -9.64 -16.68
N LEU A 139 5.27 -10.59 -15.74
CA LEU A 139 4.88 -11.97 -16.02
C LEU A 139 3.34 -12.12 -16.08
N PRO A 140 2.84 -13.16 -16.75
CA PRO A 140 1.44 -13.57 -16.62
C PRO A 140 1.24 -14.15 -15.22
N LEU A 141 0.80 -13.34 -14.26
CA LEU A 141 0.63 -13.75 -12.87
C LEU A 141 -0.75 -14.41 -12.62
N ILE A 142 -0.85 -15.28 -11.61
CA ILE A 142 -2.13 -15.80 -11.12
C ILE A 142 -3.08 -14.64 -10.75
N SER A 143 -4.38 -14.85 -10.91
CA SER A 143 -5.42 -13.88 -10.51
C SER A 143 -5.26 -13.47 -9.05
N GLY A 144 -5.08 -12.16 -8.82
CA GLY A 144 -4.90 -11.58 -7.49
C GLY A 144 -3.43 -11.48 -7.03
N ALA A 145 -2.46 -12.07 -7.74
CA ALA A 145 -1.06 -12.00 -7.33
C ALA A 145 -0.47 -10.58 -7.42
N LYS A 146 -0.94 -9.73 -8.35
CA LYS A 146 -0.48 -8.33 -8.40
C LYS A 146 -0.84 -7.60 -7.12
N GLU A 147 -2.10 -7.66 -6.74
CA GLU A 147 -2.63 -7.06 -5.51
C GLU A 147 -1.94 -7.63 -4.28
N ALA A 148 -1.74 -8.95 -4.24
CA ALA A 148 -1.01 -9.64 -3.19
C ALA A 148 0.45 -9.15 -3.11
N PHE A 149 1.20 -9.11 -4.20
CA PHE A 149 2.60 -8.64 -4.20
C PHE A 149 2.71 -7.18 -3.75
N HIS A 150 1.77 -6.34 -4.11
CA HIS A 150 1.77 -4.96 -3.66
C HIS A 150 1.43 -4.80 -2.19
N HIS A 151 0.46 -5.58 -1.68
CA HIS A 151 0.20 -5.62 -0.24
C HIS A 151 1.39 -6.18 0.53
N PHE A 152 1.99 -7.25 -0.01
CA PHE A 152 3.18 -7.87 0.54
C PHE A 152 4.32 -6.87 0.66
N LEU A 153 4.70 -6.18 -0.43
CA LEU A 153 5.77 -5.18 -0.40
C LEU A 153 5.49 -4.06 0.60
N ALA A 154 4.24 -3.62 0.73
CA ALA A 154 3.87 -2.61 1.73
C ALA A 154 4.17 -3.09 3.16
N LEU A 155 4.03 -4.39 3.44
CA LEU A 155 4.23 -4.99 4.76
C LEU A 155 5.66 -5.53 4.98
N GLU A 156 6.28 -6.15 3.97
CA GLU A 156 7.57 -6.86 4.04
C GLU A 156 8.77 -5.91 4.03
N VAL A 157 8.66 -4.72 3.43
CA VAL A 157 9.72 -3.69 3.50
C VAL A 157 9.95 -3.18 4.95
N GLY A 158 9.33 -3.82 5.95
CA GLY A 158 9.49 -3.45 7.35
C GLY A 158 9.02 -2.02 7.57
N THR A 159 8.12 -1.54 6.72
CA THR A 159 7.47 -0.25 6.88
C THR A 159 6.39 -0.38 7.95
N VAL A 160 6.76 -0.95 9.11
CA VAL A 160 6.05 -0.74 10.36
C VAL A 160 6.12 0.77 10.55
N LEU A 161 5.00 1.42 10.30
CA LEU A 161 4.87 2.84 10.56
C LEU A 161 5.12 3.02 12.05
N PRO A 162 6.18 3.75 12.45
CA PRO A 162 6.40 4.06 13.85
C PRO A 162 5.12 4.64 14.44
N ARG A 163 4.67 4.12 15.58
CA ARG A 163 3.45 4.58 16.27
C ARG A 163 3.70 5.92 16.97
N LYS A 164 3.93 6.95 16.16
CA LYS A 164 4.10 8.34 16.59
C LYS A 164 3.05 9.22 15.94
N SER A 165 2.50 10.15 16.72
CA SER A 165 1.58 11.12 16.16
C SER A 165 2.31 12.09 15.24
N PHE A 166 1.57 12.66 14.29
CA PHE A 166 2.08 13.66 13.37
C PHE A 166 0.93 14.53 12.86
N TYR A 167 1.30 15.64 12.25
CA TYR A 167 0.37 16.58 11.63
C TYR A 167 0.54 16.56 10.12
N PHE A 168 -0.57 16.72 9.42
CA PHE A 168 -0.61 16.87 7.98
C PHE A 168 -1.40 18.12 7.63
N VAL A 169 -0.99 18.85 6.59
CA VAL A 169 -1.80 19.90 6.00
C VAL A 169 -1.76 19.80 4.47
N ARG A 170 -2.93 19.93 3.85
CA ARG A 170 -3.05 20.10 2.40
C ARG A 170 -2.73 21.56 2.05
N HIS A 171 -1.96 21.77 0.99
CA HIS A 171 -1.67 23.11 0.47
C HIS A 171 -2.93 23.99 0.27
N GLY A 172 -2.75 25.31 0.26
CA GLY A 172 -3.81 26.29 0.01
C GLY A 172 -4.42 26.20 -1.40
N GLU A 173 -5.52 26.93 -1.62
CA GLU A 173 -6.21 26.97 -2.90
C GLU A 173 -5.33 27.50 -4.07
N THR A 174 -5.61 26.97 -5.26
CA THR A 174 -5.04 27.35 -6.57
C THR A 174 -6.20 27.56 -7.54
N ASP A 175 -5.98 28.15 -8.71
CA ASP A 175 -7.09 28.33 -9.66
C ASP A 175 -7.62 27.01 -10.22
N VAL A 176 -6.77 25.97 -10.29
CA VAL A 176 -7.15 24.66 -10.84
C VAL A 176 -8.06 23.86 -9.92
N ASN A 177 -7.87 23.92 -8.60
CA ASN A 177 -8.79 23.24 -7.67
C ASN A 177 -10.03 24.09 -7.35
N ALA A 178 -9.97 25.41 -7.53
CA ALA A 178 -11.14 26.27 -7.43
C ALA A 178 -12.11 26.08 -8.62
N ASN A 179 -11.58 25.77 -9.81
CA ASN A 179 -12.39 25.64 -11.02
C ASN A 179 -12.22 24.27 -11.70
N PRO A 180 -13.23 23.39 -11.64
CA PRO A 180 -13.16 22.04 -12.22
C PRO A 180 -13.05 22.04 -13.76
N HIS A 181 -13.29 23.17 -14.42
CA HIS A 181 -13.18 23.31 -15.87
C HIS A 181 -11.76 23.60 -16.35
N ILE A 182 -10.84 24.00 -15.46
CA ILE A 182 -9.45 24.23 -15.83
C ILE A 182 -8.74 22.88 -15.88
N LYS A 183 -8.41 22.43 -17.10
CA LYS A 183 -7.55 21.25 -17.27
C LYS A 183 -6.21 21.52 -16.62
N ARG A 184 -5.76 20.61 -15.76
CA ARG A 184 -4.43 20.69 -15.15
C ARG A 184 -3.36 20.37 -16.19
N VAL A 185 -2.84 21.42 -16.84
CA VAL A 185 -1.77 21.30 -17.85
C VAL A 185 -0.38 21.32 -17.22
N ASN A 186 -0.23 22.01 -16.08
CA ASN A 186 0.99 22.04 -15.26
C ASN A 186 0.65 21.58 -13.83
N TYR A 187 1.53 20.76 -13.24
CA TYR A 187 1.42 20.29 -11.85
C TYR A 187 2.16 21.18 -10.86
N ASP A 188 3.04 22.07 -11.32
CA ASP A 188 3.73 23.03 -10.48
C ASP A 188 3.07 24.41 -10.63
N LEU A 189 2.03 24.61 -9.81
CA LEU A 189 1.19 25.81 -9.82
C LEU A 189 1.34 26.54 -8.48
N PRO A 190 1.32 27.88 -8.46
CA PRO A 190 1.32 28.67 -7.24
C PRO A 190 -0.08 28.69 -6.58
N LEU A 191 -0.14 29.21 -5.35
CA LEU A 191 -1.41 29.53 -4.70
C LEU A 191 -2.12 30.69 -5.40
N ASN A 192 -3.45 30.68 -5.35
CA ASN A 192 -4.25 31.87 -5.67
C ASN A 192 -4.36 32.77 -4.42
N GLN A 193 -5.01 33.93 -4.55
CA GLN A 193 -5.13 34.88 -3.43
C GLN A 193 -5.80 34.25 -2.20
N LYS A 194 -6.89 33.52 -2.42
CA LYS A 194 -7.62 32.81 -1.35
C LYS A 194 -6.74 31.74 -0.69
N GLY A 195 -5.92 31.02 -1.47
CA GLY A 195 -4.96 30.04 -0.95
C GLY A 195 -3.88 30.66 -0.07
N ARG A 196 -3.40 31.86 -0.40
CA ARG A 196 -2.47 32.60 0.44
C ARG A 196 -3.11 33.02 1.75
N GLU A 197 -4.34 33.52 1.71
CA GLU A 197 -5.12 33.89 2.90
C GLU A 197 -5.38 32.67 3.81
N GLN A 198 -5.75 31.53 3.21
CA GLN A 198 -5.89 30.25 3.91
C GLN A 198 -4.59 29.81 4.59
N ALA A 199 -3.44 29.93 3.91
CA ALA A 199 -2.15 29.56 4.50
C ALA A 199 -1.77 30.49 5.66
N LEU A 200 -1.98 31.81 5.49
CA LEU A 200 -1.72 32.80 6.55
C LEU A 200 -2.60 32.59 7.79
N SER A 201 -3.85 32.15 7.62
CA SER A 201 -4.74 31.90 8.77
C SER A 201 -4.29 30.74 9.66
N LEU A 202 -3.42 29.86 9.17
CA LEU A 202 -2.90 28.73 9.96
C LEU A 202 -1.89 29.13 11.02
N ARG A 203 -1.26 30.30 10.92
CA ARG A 203 -0.13 30.74 11.79
C ARG A 203 -0.43 30.59 13.28
N ASN A 204 -1.59 31.05 13.73
CA ASN A 204 -1.94 31.00 15.15
C ASN A 204 -2.17 29.56 15.62
N LEU A 205 -2.71 28.70 14.75
CA LEU A 205 -2.99 27.31 15.09
C LEU A 205 -1.70 26.50 15.17
N VAL A 206 -0.86 26.59 14.14
CA VAL A 206 0.40 25.82 14.04
C VAL A 206 1.42 26.18 15.11
N GLN A 207 1.47 27.44 15.57
CA GLN A 207 2.37 27.88 16.65
C GLN A 207 2.17 27.12 17.96
N ASN A 208 0.99 26.54 18.17
CA ASN A 208 0.65 25.82 19.40
C ASN A 208 0.75 24.29 19.26
N LEU A 209 1.17 23.79 18.08
CA LEU A 209 1.28 22.35 17.85
C LEU A 209 2.68 21.84 18.23
N PRO A 210 2.78 20.67 18.88
CA PRO A 210 4.04 20.09 19.31
C PRO A 210 4.77 19.41 18.14
N PHE A 211 5.46 20.18 17.30
CA PHE A 211 6.37 19.65 16.28
C PHE A 211 7.66 20.50 16.21
N LYS A 212 8.76 19.88 15.79
CA LYS A 212 10.03 20.58 15.54
C LYS A 212 10.51 20.49 14.09
N LYS A 213 10.04 19.47 13.38
CA LYS A 213 10.45 19.18 12.01
C LYS A 213 9.28 19.31 11.05
N VAL A 214 9.56 19.92 9.91
CA VAL A 214 8.61 20.12 8.82
C VAL A 214 9.09 19.36 7.61
N ILE A 215 8.22 18.53 7.03
CA ILE A 215 8.51 17.82 5.80
C ILE A 215 7.55 18.31 4.73
N CYS A 216 8.07 18.77 3.61
CA CYS A 216 7.26 19.44 2.59
C CYS A 216 7.42 18.77 1.23
N SER A 217 6.32 18.68 0.50
CA SER A 217 6.39 18.40 -0.93
C SER A 217 7.19 19.51 -1.63
N PRO A 218 8.10 19.19 -2.57
CA PRO A 218 8.88 20.19 -3.29
C PRO A 218 8.04 21.04 -4.26
N ILE A 219 6.78 20.67 -4.50
CA ILE A 219 5.87 21.38 -5.41
C ILE A 219 5.51 22.78 -4.87
N GLN A 220 5.54 23.79 -5.74
CA GLN A 220 5.47 25.22 -5.42
C GLN A 220 4.34 25.60 -4.46
N ARG A 221 3.09 25.19 -4.70
CA ARG A 221 1.97 25.50 -3.79
C ARG A 221 2.12 24.94 -2.38
N ALA A 222 2.76 23.79 -2.22
CA ALA A 222 3.02 23.22 -0.90
C ALA A 222 4.11 24.04 -0.19
N GLN A 223 5.18 24.40 -0.91
CA GLN A 223 6.23 25.29 -0.44
C GLN A 223 5.69 26.67 -0.03
N GLU A 224 4.86 27.28 -0.86
CA GLU A 224 4.23 28.56 -0.58
C GLU A 224 3.31 28.48 0.66
N THR A 225 2.56 27.38 0.80
CA THR A 225 1.74 27.13 2.00
C THR A 225 2.61 27.04 3.26
N LYS A 226 3.70 26.24 3.20
CA LYS A 226 4.68 26.10 4.30
C LYS A 226 5.21 27.48 4.73
N ASN A 227 5.71 28.26 3.77
CA ASN A 227 6.36 29.54 4.03
C ASN A 227 5.38 30.61 4.57
N LEU A 228 4.11 30.55 4.17
CA LEU A 228 3.08 31.46 4.67
C LEU A 228 2.54 31.03 6.04
N ALA A 229 2.36 29.73 6.26
CA ALA A 229 1.78 29.19 7.49
C ALA A 229 2.77 29.11 8.65
N LEU A 230 4.05 28.83 8.39
CA LEU A 230 5.05 28.51 9.39
C LEU A 230 6.13 29.58 9.50
N ASP A 231 6.61 29.83 10.72
CA ASP A 231 7.86 30.57 10.94
C ASP A 231 9.06 29.63 10.69
N THR A 232 9.39 29.45 9.42
CA THR A 232 10.42 28.50 8.97
C THR A 232 11.82 28.81 9.49
N ALA A 233 12.09 30.03 9.98
CA ALA A 233 13.41 30.42 10.49
C ALA A 233 13.84 29.63 11.74
N ASN A 234 12.87 29.09 12.49
CA ASN A 234 13.09 28.36 13.73
C ASN A 234 12.76 26.86 13.63
N LEU A 235 12.53 26.36 12.41
CA LEU A 235 12.07 24.99 12.17
C LEU A 235 13.02 24.23 11.26
N ASP A 236 13.22 22.95 11.56
CA ASP A 236 13.99 22.05 10.71
C ASP A 236 13.13 21.62 9.50
N CYS A 237 13.33 22.27 8.35
CA CYS A 237 12.51 22.07 7.16
C CYS A 237 13.24 21.21 6.12
N HIS A 238 12.60 20.14 5.67
CA HIS A 238 13.11 19.24 4.64
C HIS A 238 12.11 19.06 3.51
N ASP A 239 12.60 19.04 2.28
CA ASP A 239 11.80 18.70 1.12
C ASP A 239 11.91 17.20 0.81
N ASP A 240 10.79 16.54 0.51
CA ASP A 240 10.77 15.12 0.19
C ASP A 240 9.88 14.83 -1.02
N GLU A 241 10.51 14.42 -2.12
CA GLU A 241 9.87 14.06 -3.39
C GLU A 241 8.85 12.93 -3.26
N ARG A 242 8.92 12.12 -2.20
CA ARG A 242 7.93 11.07 -1.94
C ARG A 242 6.55 11.63 -1.63
N PHE A 243 6.48 12.89 -1.19
CA PHE A 243 5.25 13.64 -0.95
C PHE A 243 4.80 14.50 -2.12
N SER A 244 5.43 14.39 -3.30
CA SER A 244 4.97 15.03 -4.53
C SER A 244 3.59 14.51 -4.97
N GLU A 245 2.76 15.37 -5.58
CA GLU A 245 1.39 15.06 -6.01
C GLU A 245 1.29 13.84 -6.95
N CYS A 246 0.13 13.16 -6.96
CA CYS A 246 -0.20 12.16 -7.98
C CYS A 246 -0.67 12.78 -9.31
N CYS A 247 -0.51 12.05 -10.41
CA CYS A 247 -1.15 12.46 -11.67
C CYS A 247 -2.68 12.27 -11.61
N ALA A 248 -3.39 12.85 -12.59
CA ALA A 248 -4.86 12.81 -12.63
C ALA A 248 -5.40 11.37 -12.76
N GLU A 249 -4.71 10.53 -13.54
CA GLU A 249 -5.06 9.11 -13.70
C GLU A 249 -4.98 8.36 -12.36
N VAL A 250 -3.89 8.53 -11.62
CA VAL A 250 -3.72 7.91 -10.30
C VAL A 250 -4.80 8.38 -9.33
N TRP A 251 -5.11 9.68 -9.32
CA TRP A 251 -6.21 10.21 -8.50
C TRP A 251 -7.56 9.57 -8.84
N THR A 252 -7.94 9.54 -10.12
CA THR A 252 -9.18 8.93 -10.58
C THR A 252 -9.28 7.47 -10.15
N ASN A 253 -8.20 6.72 -10.33
CA ASN A 253 -8.15 5.30 -9.96
C ASN A 253 -8.22 5.10 -8.43
N MET A 254 -7.61 5.98 -7.64
CA MET A 254 -7.74 5.95 -6.17
C MET A 254 -9.19 6.20 -5.72
N VAL A 255 -9.89 7.13 -6.36
CA VAL A 255 -11.32 7.38 -6.05
C VAL A 255 -12.18 6.16 -6.38
N MET A 256 -11.91 5.46 -7.49
CA MET A 256 -12.62 4.22 -7.83
C MET A 256 -12.39 3.09 -6.82
N LEU A 257 -11.19 3.02 -6.22
CA LEU A 257 -10.88 2.06 -5.14
C LEU A 257 -11.72 2.34 -3.88
N GLU A 258 -11.93 3.61 -3.52
CA GLU A 258 -12.75 4.01 -2.38
C GLU A 258 -14.22 3.59 -2.53
N GLU A 259 -14.74 3.65 -3.76
CA GLU A 259 -16.14 3.33 -4.08
C GLU A 259 -16.42 1.81 -4.18
N GLY A 260 -15.42 0.96 -3.93
CA GLY A 260 -15.58 -0.51 -3.96
C GLY A 260 -15.92 -1.05 -5.35
N SER A 261 -15.68 -0.26 -6.41
CA SER A 261 -16.11 -0.54 -7.79
C SER A 261 -15.29 -1.61 -8.53
N GLY A 262 -14.66 -2.54 -7.80
CA GLY A 262 -13.95 -3.69 -8.39
C GLY A 262 -12.69 -3.33 -9.20
N TYR A 263 -11.99 -2.24 -8.86
CA TYR A 263 -10.79 -1.82 -9.58
C TYR A 263 -9.53 -2.53 -9.07
N GLN A 264 -8.83 -3.20 -9.99
CA GLN A 264 -7.45 -3.68 -9.79
C GLN A 264 -6.55 -2.47 -9.60
N VAL A 265 -5.86 -2.36 -8.46
CA VAL A 265 -4.93 -1.24 -8.24
C VAL A 265 -3.90 -1.30 -9.36
N CYS A 266 -3.87 -0.30 -10.24
CA CYS A 266 -2.93 -0.32 -11.36
C CYS A 266 -1.51 0.01 -10.87
N ASN A 267 -0.50 -0.39 -11.64
CA ASN A 267 0.93 -0.20 -11.29
C ASN A 267 1.26 1.26 -10.89
N ALA A 268 0.63 2.24 -11.56
CA ALA A 268 0.83 3.65 -11.23
C ALA A 268 0.30 4.03 -9.84
N VAL A 269 -0.89 3.56 -9.45
CA VAL A 269 -1.44 3.78 -8.11
C VAL A 269 -0.61 3.06 -7.06
N GLN A 270 -0.16 1.83 -7.34
CA GLN A 270 0.70 1.09 -6.43
C GLN A 270 2.05 1.76 -6.18
N LYS A 271 2.71 2.24 -7.25
CA LYS A 271 3.95 3.01 -7.13
C LYS A 271 3.73 4.26 -6.29
N PHE A 272 2.61 4.96 -6.50
CA PHE A 272 2.25 6.11 -5.70
C PHE A 272 2.06 5.75 -4.22
N LEU A 273 1.26 4.71 -3.92
CA LEU A 273 1.01 4.26 -2.55
C LEU A 273 2.31 3.83 -1.85
N SER A 274 3.13 2.99 -2.48
CA SER A 274 4.42 2.56 -1.91
C SER A 274 5.36 3.74 -1.64
N ARG A 275 5.43 4.71 -2.57
CA ARG A 275 6.22 5.93 -2.40
C ARG A 275 5.78 6.71 -1.16
N VAL A 276 4.48 6.93 -0.98
CA VAL A 276 3.94 7.65 0.17
C VAL A 276 4.24 6.89 1.47
N LEU A 277 4.07 5.57 1.48
CA LEU A 277 4.36 4.73 2.65
C LEU A 277 5.82 4.86 3.10
N HIS A 278 6.76 4.82 2.15
CA HIS A 278 8.19 5.01 2.45
C HIS A 278 8.51 6.41 2.94
N GLY A 279 7.90 7.45 2.36
CA GLY A 279 8.03 8.83 2.84
C GLY A 279 7.55 8.95 4.28
N LEU A 280 6.38 8.37 4.57
CA LEU A 280 5.77 8.40 5.89
C LEU A 280 6.62 7.66 6.94
N ALA A 281 7.03 6.42 6.69
CA ALA A 281 7.87 5.71 7.65
C ALA A 281 9.25 6.32 7.86
N SER A 282 9.81 6.96 6.85
CA SER A 282 11.03 7.76 7.02
C SER A 282 10.78 8.95 7.94
N SER A 283 9.66 9.65 7.74
CA SER A 283 9.27 10.84 8.49
C SER A 283 8.96 10.54 9.96
N LEU A 284 8.32 9.42 10.24
CA LEU A 284 7.89 9.05 11.60
C LEU A 284 9.01 8.44 12.46
N LYS A 285 10.25 8.33 11.94
CA LYS A 285 11.41 7.93 12.76
C LYS A 285 11.87 9.04 13.70
N GLU A 286 11.54 10.29 13.37
CA GLU A 286 11.88 11.48 14.17
C GLU A 286 11.35 11.39 15.60
N GLU A 287 12.06 11.98 16.56
CA GLU A 287 11.72 11.92 17.98
C GLU A 287 10.40 12.61 18.29
N ASP A 288 10.28 13.88 17.88
CA ASP A 288 9.08 14.70 18.00
C ASP A 288 8.10 14.46 16.83
N PRO A 289 6.80 14.77 17.00
CA PRO A 289 5.85 14.77 15.89
C PRO A 289 6.34 15.65 14.74
N VAL A 290 6.13 15.17 13.52
CA VAL A 290 6.46 15.91 12.29
C VAL A 290 5.24 16.66 11.75
N PHE A 291 5.48 17.76 11.05
CA PHE A 291 4.44 18.51 10.35
C PHE A 291 4.63 18.37 8.83
N ILE A 292 3.72 17.65 8.17
CA ILE A 292 3.81 17.32 6.74
C ILE A 292 2.95 18.30 5.93
N VAL A 293 3.55 19.01 4.99
CA VAL A 293 2.86 19.95 4.08
C VAL A 293 2.84 19.37 2.67
N ALA A 294 1.68 18.89 2.20
CA ALA A 294 1.59 18.22 0.91
C ALA A 294 0.20 18.38 0.24
N HIS A 295 -0.31 17.30 -0.36
CA HIS A 295 -1.44 17.32 -1.29
C HIS A 295 -2.57 16.37 -0.91
N GLY A 296 -3.74 16.56 -1.52
CA GLY A 296 -4.91 15.71 -1.28
C GLY A 296 -4.67 14.23 -1.59
N GLY A 297 -3.94 13.91 -2.68
CA GLY A 297 -3.57 12.52 -3.01
C GLY A 297 -2.69 11.86 -1.94
N ILE A 298 -1.79 12.64 -1.33
CA ILE A 298 -0.92 12.15 -0.25
C ILE A 298 -1.73 11.85 1.00
N HIS A 299 -2.62 12.77 1.39
CA HIS A 299 -3.54 12.56 2.52
C HIS A 299 -4.37 11.28 2.33
N TRP A 300 -4.98 11.12 1.16
CA TRP A 300 -5.76 9.92 0.82
C TRP A 300 -4.91 8.65 0.99
N ALA A 301 -3.68 8.66 0.47
CA ALA A 301 -2.77 7.51 0.59
C ALA A 301 -2.38 7.22 2.04
N ILE A 302 -2.18 8.25 2.87
CA ILE A 302 -1.94 8.07 4.32
C ILE A 302 -3.16 7.41 4.98
N CYS A 303 -4.37 7.91 4.73
CA CYS A 303 -5.60 7.32 5.25
C CYS A 303 -5.78 5.87 4.82
N TYR A 304 -5.47 5.56 3.55
CA TYR A 304 -5.50 4.20 3.01
C TYR A 304 -4.51 3.26 3.72
N HIS A 305 -3.26 3.69 3.93
CA HIS A 305 -2.24 2.85 4.59
C HIS A 305 -2.50 2.64 6.07
N MET A 306 -3.07 3.64 6.75
CA MET A 306 -3.36 3.60 8.19
C MET A 306 -4.76 3.05 8.52
N ASN A 307 -5.55 2.71 7.50
CA ASN A 307 -6.95 2.33 7.63
C ASN A 307 -7.77 3.29 8.50
N ILE A 308 -7.79 4.56 8.13
CA ILE A 308 -8.51 5.59 8.89
C ILE A 308 -10.00 5.49 8.56
N GLU A 309 -10.85 5.17 9.54
CA GLU A 309 -12.31 5.10 9.35
C GLU A 309 -13.03 6.32 9.95
N ASN A 310 -12.40 7.04 10.88
CA ASN A 310 -13.04 8.07 11.69
C ASN A 310 -12.91 9.50 11.13
N HIS A 311 -12.45 9.65 9.88
CA HIS A 311 -12.11 10.92 9.28
C HIS A 311 -12.26 10.86 7.74
N PRO A 312 -12.71 11.95 7.08
CA PRO A 312 -12.81 11.98 5.62
C PRO A 312 -11.45 11.87 4.92
N TRP A 313 -11.35 11.04 3.89
CA TRP A 313 -10.07 10.87 3.16
C TRP A 313 -9.78 12.03 2.20
N LYS A 314 -10.83 12.79 1.84
CA LYS A 314 -10.76 13.99 1.00
C LYS A 314 -10.98 15.21 1.89
N ILE A 315 -9.90 15.93 2.15
CA ILE A 315 -9.87 17.14 2.99
C ILE A 315 -9.79 18.41 2.15
N GLY A 316 -10.26 19.51 2.72
CA GLY A 316 -10.18 20.86 2.17
C GLY A 316 -8.75 21.40 2.11
N ASN A 317 -8.58 22.53 1.43
CA ASN A 317 -7.31 23.25 1.42
C ASN A 317 -7.01 23.86 2.79
N CYS A 318 -5.75 23.81 3.21
CA CYS A 318 -5.29 24.28 4.51
C CYS A 318 -6.01 23.65 5.72
N GLU A 319 -6.63 22.48 5.57
CA GLU A 319 -7.10 21.71 6.73
C GLU A 319 -5.92 20.97 7.36
N ILE A 320 -5.68 21.26 8.64
CA ILE A 320 -4.69 20.54 9.44
C ILE A 320 -5.34 19.28 10.00
N VAL A 321 -4.71 18.14 9.80
CA VAL A 321 -5.15 16.85 10.32
C VAL A 321 -4.10 16.33 11.29
N HIS A 322 -4.52 15.99 12.50
CA HIS A 322 -3.70 15.28 13.46
C HIS A 322 -3.96 13.78 13.33
N PHE A 323 -2.90 13.03 13.07
CA PHE A 323 -2.91 11.57 13.07
C PHE A 323 -2.29 11.08 14.37
N GLU A 324 -3.00 10.22 15.09
CA GLU A 324 -2.53 9.65 16.34
C GLU A 324 -2.77 8.15 16.44
N PRO A 325 -1.81 7.39 16.97
CA PRO A 325 -2.01 5.99 17.24
C PRO A 325 -3.13 5.79 18.28
N HIS A 326 -4.09 4.90 18.01
CA HIS A 326 -5.15 4.49 18.94
C HIS A 326 -5.08 2.98 19.25
N GLY A 327 -5.31 2.58 20.50
CA GLY A 327 -5.23 1.17 20.90
C GLY A 327 -3.89 0.52 20.57
N GLU A 328 -3.92 -0.79 20.28
CA GLU A 328 -2.72 -1.58 19.98
C GLU A 328 -2.26 -1.45 18.52
N SER A 329 -3.19 -1.29 17.57
CA SER A 329 -2.88 -1.30 16.14
C SER A 329 -3.55 -0.19 15.32
N GLU A 330 -4.58 0.46 15.86
CA GLU A 330 -5.42 1.40 15.11
C GLU A 330 -4.80 2.80 15.03
N TRP A 331 -5.28 3.61 14.09
CA TRP A 331 -4.95 5.02 13.98
C TRP A 331 -6.24 5.84 13.94
N LYS A 332 -6.19 7.03 14.52
CA LYS A 332 -7.25 8.03 14.41
C LYS A 332 -6.73 9.27 13.72
N ALA A 333 -7.57 9.88 12.91
CA ALA A 333 -7.32 11.20 12.34
C ALA A 333 -8.41 12.18 12.78
N ARG A 334 -8.04 13.46 12.96
CA ARG A 334 -9.02 14.53 13.27
C ARG A 334 -8.56 15.86 12.70
N ILE A 335 -9.51 16.65 12.20
CA ILE A 335 -9.24 18.03 11.80
C ILE A 335 -8.92 18.84 13.07
N VAL A 336 -7.87 19.63 13.00
CA VAL A 336 -7.48 20.60 14.03
C VAL A 336 -8.00 21.95 13.57
N SER A 337 -8.74 22.64 14.44
CA SER A 337 -9.40 23.93 14.17
C SER A 337 -9.09 24.95 15.24
#